data_AF-Q1PEE7-F1
#
_entry.id   AF-Q1PEE7-F1
#
_cell.length_a   1.000
_cell.length_b   1.000
_cell.length_c   1.000
_cell.angle_alpha   90.00
_cell.angle_beta   90.00
_cell.angle_gamma   90.00
#
_symmetry.space_group_name_H-M   'P 1'
#
loop_
_entity.id
_entity.type
_entity.pdbx_description
1 polymer ?
#
loop_
_entity_poly.entity_id
_entity_poly.type
_entity_poly.pdbx_seq_one_letter_code
_entity_poly.pdbx_strand_id
1 'polypeptide(L)'
;MGKLAVTKCNYVDVGGRRSVELCLWVLEDVEKQEWVKYVYTLPENEVLGSCEFSVAGVTARGDIVLCMKYTCKPYYVFYFDPEKKTLQSVEIQGFGAKLEEVEHRGEVYAFVDYVEDLSLNDAKQFKSSISHIKSRCYCCETLCPDNVGDEV
;
A
#
# COMPACT_ATOMS: atom_id res chain seq x y z
N MET A 1 -6.87 -4.69 26.65
CA MET A 1 -8.11 -4.75 25.86
C MET A 1 -7.91 -3.87 24.64
N GLY A 2 -8.15 -4.38 23.44
CA GLY A 2 -8.13 -3.56 22.21
C GLY A 2 -9.41 -2.74 22.07
N LYS A 3 -9.33 -1.59 21.40
CA LYS A 3 -10.50 -0.78 20.99
C LYS A 3 -10.77 -1.02 19.50
N LEU A 4 -12.05 -0.99 19.12
CA LEU A 4 -12.43 -1.04 17.70
C LEU A 4 -12.30 0.36 17.10
N ALA A 5 -11.71 0.45 15.91
CA ALA A 5 -11.58 1.71 15.20
C ALA A 5 -11.75 1.55 13.68
N VAL A 6 -12.14 2.66 13.04
CA VAL A 6 -12.27 2.78 11.59
C VAL A 6 -11.36 3.92 11.10
N THR A 7 -10.62 3.67 10.03
CA THR A 7 -9.70 4.64 9.43
C THR A 7 -10.15 5.03 8.03
N LYS A 8 -10.08 6.34 7.71
CA LYS A 8 -10.31 6.85 6.36
C LYS A 8 -9.29 7.94 6.03
N CYS A 9 -8.75 7.93 4.81
CA CYS A 9 -7.97 9.04 4.28
C CYS A 9 -8.85 9.93 3.40
N ASN A 10 -8.81 11.24 3.62
CA ASN A 10 -9.42 12.25 2.77
C ASN A 10 -8.34 13.16 2.18
N TYR A 11 -8.67 13.82 1.07
CA TYR A 11 -7.81 14.83 0.46
C TYR A 11 -8.49 16.19 0.57
N VAL A 12 -7.75 17.17 1.05
CA VAL A 12 -8.23 18.54 1.28
C VAL A 12 -7.31 19.54 0.58
N ASP A 13 -7.85 20.68 0.18
CA ASP A 13 -7.06 21.80 -0.33
C ASP A 13 -6.75 22.77 0.81
N VAL A 14 -5.46 22.99 1.08
CA VAL A 14 -4.98 23.95 2.08
C VAL A 14 -4.06 24.92 1.36
N GLY A 15 -4.56 26.14 1.11
CA GLY A 15 -3.77 27.19 0.47
C GLY A 15 -3.36 26.87 -0.98
N GLY A 16 -4.18 26.12 -1.74
CA GLY A 16 -3.88 25.71 -3.11
C GLY A 16 -2.95 24.50 -3.21
N ARG A 17 -2.66 23.82 -2.10
CA ARG A 17 -1.94 22.54 -2.05
C ARG A 17 -2.82 21.43 -1.51
N ARG A 18 -2.72 20.26 -2.14
CA ARG A 18 -3.39 19.04 -1.66
C ARG A 18 -2.70 18.53 -0.40
N SER A 19 -3.46 18.34 0.67
CA SER A 19 -3.03 17.72 1.91
C SER A 19 -3.87 16.46 2.19
N VAL A 20 -3.31 15.54 2.99
CA VAL A 20 -3.95 14.29 3.38
C VAL A 20 -4.43 14.39 4.82
N GLU A 21 -5.72 14.16 5.03
CA GLU A 21 -6.33 14.05 6.35
C GLU A 21 -6.64 12.59 6.67
N LEU A 22 -5.97 12.08 7.70
CA LEU A 22 -6.28 10.78 8.29
C LEU A 22 -7.36 10.96 9.36
N CYS A 23 -8.53 10.41 9.10
CA CYS A 23 -9.64 10.37 10.05
C CYS A 23 -9.70 9.00 10.72
N LEU A 24 -9.71 8.99 12.06
CA LEU A 24 -9.83 7.81 12.90
C LEU A 24 -11.09 7.94 13.75
N TRP A 25 -11.99 6.96 13.66
CA TRP A 25 -13.15 6.85 14.56
C TRP A 25 -12.90 5.70 15.52
N VAL A 26 -12.91 6.00 16.82
CA VAL A 26 -12.73 5.02 17.88
C VAL A 26 -14.06 4.80 18.57
N LEU A 27 -14.46 3.53 18.72
CA LEU A 27 -15.63 3.14 19.49
C LEU A 27 -15.28 3.21 20.98
N GLU A 28 -15.82 4.20 21.69
CA GLU A 28 -15.56 4.40 23.13
C GLU A 28 -16.54 3.62 23.99
N ASP A 29 -17.82 3.57 23.61
CA ASP A 29 -18.86 2.80 24.30
C ASP A 29 -19.56 1.88 23.30
N VAL A 30 -19.39 0.57 23.49
CA VAL A 30 -19.96 -0.47 22.63
C VAL A 30 -21.47 -0.59 22.81
N GLU A 31 -21.97 -0.42 24.04
CA GLU A 31 -23.40 -0.58 24.33
C GLU A 31 -24.21 0.59 23.80
N LYS A 32 -23.67 1.81 23.92
CA LYS A 32 -24.29 3.03 23.40
C LYS A 32 -23.94 3.31 21.93
N GLN A 33 -23.03 2.54 21.34
CA GLN A 33 -22.49 2.77 19.99
C GLN A 33 -21.90 4.18 19.81
N GLU A 34 -21.20 4.69 20.82
CA GLU A 34 -20.62 6.03 20.80
C GLU A 34 -19.24 6.03 20.14
N TRP A 35 -19.09 6.82 19.08
CA TRP A 35 -17.85 6.97 18.33
C TRP A 35 -17.23 8.34 18.56
N VAL A 36 -15.93 8.37 18.88
CA VAL A 36 -15.13 9.60 18.91
C VAL A 36 -14.30 9.70 17.65
N LYS A 37 -14.37 10.86 16.99
CA LYS A 37 -13.63 11.15 15.76
C LYS A 37 -12.35 11.94 16.08
N TYR A 38 -11.23 11.45 15.60
CA TYR A 38 -9.95 12.13 15.55
C TYR A 38 -9.59 12.44 14.09
N VAL A 39 -9.08 13.64 13.84
CA VAL A 39 -8.64 14.07 12.51
C VAL A 39 -7.19 14.52 12.61
N TYR A 40 -6.34 13.93 11.78
CA TYR A 40 -4.92 14.23 11.71
C TYR A 40 -4.60 14.72 10.30
N THR A 41 -4.24 15.99 10.18
CA THR A 41 -3.64 16.51 8.94
C THR A 41 -2.19 16.06 8.91
N LEU A 42 -1.83 15.26 7.91
CA LEU A 42 -0.45 14.81 7.74
C LEU A 42 0.44 16.00 7.34
N PRO A 43 1.70 16.03 7.78
CA PRO A 43 2.62 17.11 7.44
C PRO A 43 2.76 17.26 5.93
N GLU A 44 2.88 18.49 5.44
CA GLU A 44 3.07 18.75 4.01
C GLU A 44 4.35 18.10 3.50
N ASN A 45 4.19 17.29 2.45
CA ASN A 45 5.28 16.70 1.68
C ASN A 45 4.82 16.66 0.21
N GLU A 46 5.72 16.92 -0.74
CA GLU A 46 5.43 16.85 -2.17
C GLU A 46 4.76 15.52 -2.56
N VAL A 47 5.23 14.40 -1.99
CA VAL A 47 4.67 13.06 -2.24
C VAL A 47 3.22 12.95 -1.76
N LEU A 48 2.91 13.47 -0.57
CA LEU A 48 1.55 13.44 0.00
C LEU A 48 0.57 14.30 -0.81
N GLY A 49 1.08 15.35 -1.46
CA GLY A 49 0.29 16.22 -2.33
C GLY A 49 0.06 15.68 -3.74
N SER A 50 0.87 14.74 -4.22
CA SER A 50 0.81 14.26 -5.60
C SER A 50 0.23 12.84 -5.77
N CYS A 51 -0.01 12.13 -4.68
CA CYS A 51 -0.30 10.69 -4.73
C CYS A 51 -1.58 10.29 -3.99
N GLU A 52 -2.10 9.12 -4.36
CA GLU A 52 -3.19 8.47 -3.64
C GLU A 52 -2.64 7.46 -2.64
N PHE A 53 -3.32 7.30 -1.50
CA PHE A 53 -2.91 6.43 -0.41
C PHE A 53 -4.03 5.50 0.01
N SER A 54 -3.65 4.31 0.48
CA SER A 54 -4.51 3.36 1.18
C SER A 54 -3.93 3.08 2.58
N VAL A 55 -4.80 2.70 3.51
CA VAL A 55 -4.40 2.27 4.85
C VAL A 55 -4.12 0.78 4.80
N ALA A 56 -2.88 0.38 5.08
CA ALA A 56 -2.45 -1.01 5.08
C ALA A 56 -2.81 -1.74 6.39
N GLY A 57 -2.94 -0.98 7.48
CA GLY A 57 -3.25 -1.51 8.81
C GLY A 57 -2.60 -0.71 9.92
N VAL A 58 -2.47 -1.34 11.09
CA VAL A 58 -1.86 -0.77 12.29
C VAL A 58 -0.83 -1.73 12.82
N THR A 59 0.38 -1.26 13.13
CA THR A 59 1.45 -2.10 13.69
C THR A 59 1.18 -2.42 15.17
N ALA A 60 1.89 -3.41 15.73
CA ALA A 60 1.85 -3.69 17.17
C ALA A 60 2.26 -2.49 18.06
N ARG A 61 2.97 -1.50 17.51
CA ARG A 61 3.34 -0.25 18.20
C ARG A 61 2.24 0.81 18.18
N GLY A 62 1.18 0.59 17.42
CA GLY A 62 0.10 1.55 17.23
C GLY A 62 0.33 2.52 16.06
N ASP A 63 1.36 2.31 15.24
CA ASP A 63 1.59 3.14 14.05
C ASP A 63 0.55 2.78 12.98
N ILE A 64 -0.14 3.78 12.43
CA ILE A 64 -1.03 3.62 11.28
C ILE A 64 -0.16 3.62 10.02
N VAL A 65 -0.25 2.55 9.24
CA VAL A 65 0.57 2.36 8.03
C VAL A 65 -0.23 2.80 6.80
N LEU A 66 0.34 3.74 6.05
CA LEU A 66 -0.20 4.24 4.79
C LEU A 66 0.73 3.85 3.66
N CYS A 67 0.20 3.31 2.57
CA CYS A 67 0.98 3.02 1.38
C CYS A 67 0.45 3.77 0.17
N MET A 68 1.35 4.11 -0.76
CA MET A 68 0.94 4.71 -2.02
C MET A 68 0.13 3.69 -2.83
N LYS A 69 -0.99 4.13 -3.39
CA LYS A 69 -1.91 3.25 -4.11
C LYS A 69 -1.32 2.68 -5.39
N TYR A 70 -0.47 3.46 -6.06
CA TYR A 70 0.12 3.11 -7.35
C TYR A 70 1.64 3.02 -7.26
N THR A 71 2.24 2.07 -7.98
CA THR A 71 3.69 2.01 -8.14
C THR A 71 4.21 3.27 -8.84
N CYS A 72 5.37 3.75 -8.43
CA CYS A 72 6.10 4.84 -9.07
C CYS A 72 7.53 4.89 -8.55
N LYS A 73 8.37 5.74 -9.14
CA LYS A 73 9.70 6.02 -8.62
C LYS A 73 9.81 7.48 -8.18
N PRO A 74 10.11 7.76 -6.90
CA PRO A 74 10.18 6.82 -5.76
C PRO A 74 8.79 6.34 -5.30
N TYR A 75 8.72 5.17 -4.64
CA TYR A 75 7.53 4.67 -3.96
C TYR A 75 7.77 4.68 -2.45
N TYR A 76 6.79 5.13 -1.67
CA TYR A 76 6.91 5.27 -0.22
C TYR A 76 5.79 4.55 0.55
N VAL A 77 6.18 4.01 1.71
CA VAL A 77 5.28 3.61 2.79
C VAL A 77 5.49 4.56 3.96
N PHE A 78 4.41 5.00 4.58
CA PHE A 78 4.43 5.93 5.70
C PHE A 78 3.93 5.26 6.98
N TYR A 79 4.61 5.55 8.09
CA TYR A 79 4.24 5.11 9.43
C TYR A 79 3.86 6.34 10.25
N PHE A 80 2.59 6.45 10.61
CA PHE A 80 2.06 7.57 11.39
C PHE A 80 1.79 7.14 12.83
N ASP A 81 2.44 7.81 13.78
CA ASP A 81 2.19 7.64 15.22
C ASP A 81 1.14 8.67 15.66
N PRO A 82 -0.11 8.28 15.98
CA PRO A 82 -1.18 9.22 16.35
C PRO A 82 -0.97 9.88 17.72
N GLU A 83 -0.19 9.27 18.61
CA GLU A 83 0.11 9.83 19.94
C GLU A 83 1.18 10.92 19.83
N LYS A 84 2.28 10.62 19.13
CA LYS A 84 3.39 11.55 18.93
C LYS A 84 3.14 12.54 17.79
N LYS A 85 2.15 12.26 16.93
CA LYS A 85 1.83 13.01 15.70
C LYS A 85 3.03 13.09 14.76
N THR A 86 3.83 12.03 14.71
CA THR A 86 5.01 11.94 13.85
C THR A 86 4.71 11.07 12.65
N LEU A 87 5.22 11.48 11.49
CA LEU A 87 5.16 10.72 10.25
C LEU A 87 6.56 10.32 9.83
N GLN A 88 6.78 9.02 9.66
CA GLN A 88 8.01 8.47 9.07
C GLN A 88 7.71 7.94 7.68
N SER A 89 8.67 8.04 6.77
CA SER A 89 8.57 7.53 5.40
C SER A 89 9.69 6.55 5.11
N VAL A 90 9.37 5.45 4.43
CA VAL A 90 10.31 4.43 3.98
C VAL A 90 10.15 4.26 2.48
N GLU A 91 11.23 4.40 1.72
CA GLU A 91 11.23 4.12 0.29
C GLU A 91 11.22 2.61 0.05
N ILE A 92 10.31 2.13 -0.80
CA ILE A 92 10.30 0.75 -1.27
C ILE A 92 10.74 0.74 -2.73
N GLN A 93 11.69 -0.14 -3.03
CA GLN A 93 12.25 -0.30 -4.37
C GLN A 93 12.00 -1.72 -4.88
N GLY A 94 12.17 -1.93 -6.19
CA GLY A 94 12.13 -3.28 -6.78
C GLY A 94 10.79 -3.68 -7.39
N PHE A 95 9.92 -2.72 -7.72
CA PHE A 95 8.73 -2.98 -8.55
C PHE A 95 9.08 -3.27 -10.02
N GLY A 96 10.30 -2.91 -10.45
CA GLY A 96 10.79 -3.12 -11.80
C GLY A 96 10.50 -1.93 -12.71
N ALA A 97 11.39 -1.68 -13.68
CA ALA A 97 11.38 -0.46 -14.50
C ALA A 97 10.02 -0.16 -15.14
N LYS A 98 9.35 -1.20 -15.65
CA LYS A 98 8.02 -1.06 -16.27
C LYS A 98 6.96 -0.56 -15.30
N LEU A 99 6.88 -1.10 -14.07
CA LEU A 99 5.88 -0.67 -13.09
C LEU A 99 6.24 0.68 -12.45
N GLU A 100 7.49 1.11 -12.55
CA GLU A 100 7.95 2.42 -12.09
C GLU A 100 7.58 3.57 -13.05
N GLU A 101 7.23 3.26 -14.31
CA GLU A 101 6.78 4.22 -15.32
C GLU A 101 5.34 4.69 -15.07
N VAL A 102 5.06 5.97 -15.37
CA VAL A 102 3.76 6.60 -15.12
C VAL A 102 2.62 5.94 -15.91
N GLU A 103 2.90 5.46 -17.12
CA GLU A 103 1.90 4.86 -18.01
C GLU A 103 1.56 3.40 -17.65
N HIS A 104 2.38 2.78 -16.80
CA HIS A 104 2.36 1.34 -16.55
C HIS A 104 2.28 1.01 -15.05
N ARG A 105 1.78 1.96 -14.26
CA ARG A 105 1.64 1.80 -12.82
C ARG A 105 0.72 0.64 -12.46
N GLY A 106 1.17 -0.20 -11.53
CA GLY A 106 0.34 -1.21 -10.88
C GLY A 106 -0.30 -0.65 -9.61
N GLU A 107 -1.43 -1.23 -9.20
CA GLU A 107 -1.98 -0.97 -7.87
C GLU A 107 -1.26 -1.82 -6.82
N VAL A 108 -0.99 -1.20 -5.66
CA VAL A 108 -0.34 -1.86 -4.53
C VAL A 108 -1.35 -2.06 -3.40
N TYR A 109 -1.44 -3.30 -2.95
CA TYR A 109 -2.19 -3.70 -1.77
C TYR A 109 -1.19 -4.16 -0.72
N ALA A 110 -1.09 -3.41 0.38
CA ALA A 110 -0.21 -3.74 1.49
C ALA A 110 -1.03 -4.21 2.69
N PHE A 111 -0.48 -5.18 3.41
CA PHE A 111 -1.09 -5.76 4.61
C PHE A 111 -0.04 -5.77 5.72
N VAL A 112 -0.39 -5.21 6.87
CA VAL A 112 0.46 -5.29 8.06
C VAL A 112 0.37 -6.71 8.64
N ASP A 113 1.48 -7.21 9.18
CA ASP A 113 1.58 -8.54 9.82
C ASP A 113 1.19 -9.73 8.91
N TYR A 114 1.37 -9.57 7.59
CA TYR A 114 1.18 -10.68 6.65
C TYR A 114 2.22 -11.78 6.92
N VAL A 115 1.74 -13.01 7.10
CA VAL A 115 2.56 -14.21 7.24
C VAL A 115 2.25 -15.13 6.08
N GLU A 116 3.27 -15.40 5.26
CA GLU A 116 3.18 -16.40 4.21
C GLU A 116 3.25 -17.79 4.84
N ASP A 117 2.20 -18.60 4.66
CA ASP A 117 2.32 -20.03 4.87
C ASP A 117 2.92 -20.65 3.60
N LEU A 118 4.23 -20.89 3.64
CA LEU A 118 4.97 -21.57 2.58
C LEU A 118 4.88 -23.10 2.73
N SER A 119 3.82 -23.66 3.32
CA SER A 119 3.65 -25.11 3.40
C SER A 119 3.48 -25.71 1.98
N LEU A 120 4.62 -26.11 1.41
CA LEU A 120 4.80 -26.63 0.04
C LEU A 120 4.20 -28.04 -0.16
N ASN A 121 2.96 -28.30 0.24
CA ASN A 121 2.27 -29.54 -0.15
C ASN A 121 1.55 -29.44 -1.50
N ASP A 122 1.43 -28.23 -2.05
CA ASP A 122 0.87 -27.96 -3.37
C ASP A 122 1.96 -27.66 -4.42
N ALA A 123 3.06 -28.43 -4.42
CA ALA A 123 4.05 -28.39 -5.50
C ALA A 123 3.43 -28.63 -6.90
N LYS A 124 2.21 -29.19 -6.96
CA LYS A 124 1.38 -29.26 -8.18
C LYS A 124 0.74 -27.93 -8.57
N GLN A 125 0.34 -27.06 -7.63
CA GLN A 125 -0.25 -25.75 -7.96
C GLN A 125 0.80 -24.77 -8.50
N PHE A 126 1.99 -24.69 -7.89
CA PHE A 126 3.04 -23.79 -8.39
C PHE A 126 3.56 -24.19 -9.78
N LYS A 127 3.66 -25.49 -10.08
CA LYS A 127 4.00 -25.96 -11.43
C LYS A 127 2.87 -25.72 -12.45
N SER A 128 1.62 -25.68 -12.01
CA SER A 128 0.47 -25.36 -12.87
C SER A 128 0.35 -23.86 -13.17
N SER A 129 0.85 -22.98 -12.29
CA SER A 129 0.80 -21.53 -12.49
C SER A 129 2.06 -20.97 -13.18
N ILE A 130 3.19 -21.70 -13.12
CA ILE A 130 4.44 -21.37 -13.83
C ILE A 130 4.52 -22.13 -15.18
N SER A 131 3.44 -22.74 -15.68
CA SER A 131 3.43 -23.22 -17.06
C SER A 131 3.19 -22.04 -17.99
N HIS A 132 4.28 -21.41 -18.44
CA HIS A 132 4.36 -20.42 -19.52
C HIS A 132 3.13 -19.52 -19.64
N ILE A 133 3.05 -18.48 -18.81
CA ILE A 133 2.18 -17.34 -19.11
C ILE A 133 2.84 -16.61 -20.30
N LYS A 134 2.60 -17.16 -21.49
CA LYS A 134 2.80 -16.51 -22.76
C LYS A 134 1.80 -15.37 -22.83
N SER A 135 2.13 -14.25 -22.19
CA SER A 135 1.34 -13.04 -22.31
C SER A 135 1.44 -12.55 -23.75
N ARG A 136 0.36 -12.71 -24.53
CA ARG A 136 0.23 -12.02 -25.82
C ARG A 136 0.22 -10.52 -25.54
N CYS A 137 1.16 -9.79 -26.13
CA CYS A 137 1.13 -8.35 -26.12
C CYS A 137 -0.13 -7.87 -26.86
N TYR A 138 -1.02 -7.14 -26.17
CA TYR A 138 -2.27 -6.63 -26.77
C TYR A 138 -1.99 -5.61 -27.90
N CYS A 139 -0.77 -5.06 -27.98
CA CYS A 139 -0.38 -4.09 -29.00
C CYS A 139 0.16 -4.70 -30.30
N CYS A 140 0.64 -5.96 -30.31
CA CYS A 140 1.28 -6.56 -31.50
C CYS A 140 1.10 -8.08 -31.66
N GLU A 141 0.26 -8.72 -30.84
CA GLU A 141 -0.10 -10.15 -30.86
C GLU A 141 1.06 -11.17 -30.80
N THR A 142 2.29 -10.72 -30.61
CA THR A 142 3.48 -11.59 -30.64
C THR A 142 3.79 -12.14 -29.25
N LEU A 143 4.33 -13.36 -29.19
CA LEU A 143 4.74 -14.05 -27.97
C LEU A 143 6.12 -13.55 -27.52
N CYS A 144 6.24 -13.04 -26.28
CA CYS A 144 7.54 -12.71 -25.70
C CYS A 144 8.30 -14.01 -25.32
N PRO A 145 9.58 -14.15 -25.66
CA PRO A 145 10.40 -15.28 -25.24
C PRO A 145 10.76 -15.19 -23.75
N ASP A 146 10.87 -16.34 -23.10
CA ASP A 146 11.24 -16.47 -21.70
C ASP A 146 12.73 -16.10 -21.52
N ASN A 147 13.03 -15.05 -20.76
CA ASN A 147 14.39 -14.76 -20.32
C ASN A 147 14.72 -15.66 -19.12
N VAL A 148 15.06 -16.92 -19.40
CA VAL A 148 15.85 -17.72 -18.45
C VAL A 148 17.26 -17.76 -19.01
N GLY A 149 18.13 -16.95 -18.41
CA GLY A 149 19.56 -17.12 -18.58
C GLY A 149 19.97 -18.38 -17.83
N ASP A 150 20.23 -19.45 -18.57
CA ASP A 150 20.98 -20.58 -18.02
C ASP A 150 22.46 -20.20 -18.04
N GLU A 151 23.07 -20.24 -16.85
CA GLU A 151 24.53 -20.22 -16.70
C GLU A 151 25.11 -21.57 -17.15
N VAL A 152 26.20 -21.45 -17.93
CA VAL A 152 27.16 -22.44 -18.46
C VAL A 152 26.77 -23.18 -19.74
#